data_AF-A0A9D9C4N0-F1
#
_entry.id   AF-A0A9D9C4N0-F1
#
_cell.length_a   1.000
_cell.length_b   1.000
_cell.length_c   1.000
_cell.angle_alpha   90.00
_cell.angle_beta   90.00
_cell.angle_gamma   90.00
#
_symmetry.space_group_name_H-M   'P 1'
#
loop_
_entity.id
_entity.type
_entity.pdbx_description
1 polymer ?
#
loop_
_entity_poly.entity_id
_entity_poly.type
_entity_poly.pdbx_seq_one_letter_code
_entity_poly.pdbx_strand_id
1 'polypeptide(L)'
;MRQGLTVKVETIIDKVAELECIKPYLLCGGTALAMQIGHRMSEDLDFMMWRISKTEKPEVNWNAIERELVAKVGDIESFNMLGFD
;
A
#
# COMPACT_ATOMS: atom_id res chain seq x y z
N MET A 1 -15.07 -13.36 -1.26
CA MET A 1 -14.95 -11.94 -0.91
C MET A 1 -14.47 -11.88 0.52
N ARG A 2 -13.27 -11.35 0.75
CA ARG A 2 -12.73 -11.09 2.08
C ARG A 2 -13.69 -10.18 2.83
N GLN A 3 -13.98 -10.50 4.09
CA GLN A 3 -14.74 -9.60 4.93
C GLN A 3 -13.91 -8.34 5.18
N GLY A 4 -14.52 -7.18 5.00
CA GLY A 4 -13.91 -5.88 5.28
C GLY A 4 -13.23 -5.17 4.11
N LEU A 5 -13.24 -5.74 2.90
CA LEU A 5 -12.74 -5.09 1.67
C LEU A 5 -13.86 -4.87 0.66
N THR A 6 -13.93 -3.68 0.04
CA THR A 6 -14.86 -3.47 -1.07
C THR A 6 -14.46 -4.29 -2.29
N VAL A 7 -15.43 -4.49 -3.20
CA VAL A 7 -15.20 -5.23 -4.46
C VAL A 7 -14.04 -4.64 -5.25
N LYS A 8 -13.90 -3.31 -5.26
CA LYS A 8 -12.81 -2.62 -5.96
C LYS A 8 -11.44 -3.02 -5.40
N VAL A 9 -11.25 -2.93 -4.09
CA VAL A 9 -9.97 -3.31 -3.45
C VAL A 9 -9.71 -4.80 -3.60
N GLU A 10 -10.73 -5.65 -3.43
CA GLU A 10 -10.60 -7.10 -3.59
C GLU A 10 -10.04 -7.47 -4.98
N THR A 11 -10.35 -6.70 -6.03
CA THR A 11 -9.85 -6.97 -7.39
C THR A 11 -8.36 -6.65 -7.60
N ILE A 12 -7.76 -5.84 -6.73
CA ILE A 12 -6.37 -5.38 -6.87
C ILE A 12 -5.46 -5.86 -5.74
N ILE A 13 -5.99 -6.23 -4.57
CA ILE A 13 -5.20 -6.47 -3.36
C ILE A 13 -4.15 -7.56 -3.53
N ASP A 14 -4.46 -8.64 -4.26
CA ASP A 14 -3.53 -9.73 -4.52
C ASP A 14 -2.39 -9.30 -5.44
N LYS A 15 -2.69 -8.49 -6.46
CA LYS A 15 -1.66 -7.92 -7.36
C LYS A 15 -0.75 -6.94 -6.62
N VAL A 16 -1.32 -6.14 -5.72
CA VAL A 16 -0.56 -5.23 -4.85
C VAL A 16 0.36 -6.05 -3.93
N ALA A 17 -0.13 -7.12 -3.32
CA ALA A 17 0.67 -7.98 -2.44
C ALA A 17 1.87 -8.67 -3.15
N GLU A 18 1.83 -8.80 -4.48
CA GLU A 18 2.90 -9.36 -5.31
C GLU A 18 3.95 -8.32 -5.78
N LEU A 19 3.80 -7.05 -5.41
CA LEU A 19 4.78 -6.02 -5.78
C LEU A 19 6.07 -6.19 -4.96
N GLU A 20 7.22 -6.21 -5.61
CA GLU A 20 8.51 -6.34 -4.92
C GLU A 20 8.83 -5.07 -4.12
N CYS A 21 8.50 -3.91 -4.69
CA CYS A 21 8.71 -2.60 -4.08
C CYS A 21 8.02 -2.40 -2.72
N ILE A 22 6.92 -3.13 -2.43
CA ILE A 22 6.18 -2.97 -1.18
C ILE A 22 6.53 -3.99 -0.10
N LYS A 23 7.35 -5.01 -0.40
CA LYS A 23 7.72 -6.05 0.59
C LYS A 23 8.28 -5.52 1.91
N PRO A 24 9.06 -4.42 1.95
CA PRO A 24 9.54 -3.86 3.21
C PRO A 24 8.44 -3.18 4.04
N TYR A 25 7.26 -2.95 3.47
CA TYR A 25 6.17 -2.25 4.10
C TYR A 25 5.15 -3.21 4.71
N LEU A 26 4.45 -2.72 5.72
CA LEU A 26 3.34 -3.40 6.37
C LEU A 26 2.04 -2.68 6.02
N LEU A 27 1.05 -3.44 5.55
CA LEU A 27 -0.31 -2.95 5.44
C LEU A 27 -0.82 -2.63 6.86
N CYS A 28 -1.32 -1.43 7.04
CA CYS A 28 -1.71 -0.91 8.34
C CYS A 28 -3.01 -0.10 8.24
N GLY A 29 -3.30 0.68 9.28
CA GLY A 29 -4.46 1.56 9.29
C GLY A 29 -5.80 0.82 9.34
N GLY A 30 -6.82 1.52 8.87
CA GLY A 30 -8.21 1.07 8.99
C GLY A 30 -8.52 -0.18 8.17
N THR A 31 -7.86 -0.34 7.02
CA THR A 31 -8.08 -1.47 6.12
C THR A 31 -7.45 -2.75 6.62
N ALA A 32 -6.24 -2.70 7.18
CA ALA A 32 -5.64 -3.86 7.84
C ALA A 32 -6.55 -4.38 8.98
N LEU A 33 -7.07 -3.47 9.80
CA LEU A 33 -8.01 -3.84 10.86
C LEU A 33 -9.33 -4.37 10.29
N ALA A 34 -9.90 -3.72 9.28
CA ALA A 34 -11.13 -4.17 8.62
C ALA A 34 -10.99 -5.59 8.05
N MET A 35 -9.86 -5.91 7.41
CA MET A 35 -9.53 -7.25 6.92
C MET A 35 -9.43 -8.28 8.05
N GLN A 36 -8.89 -7.89 9.20
CA GLN A 36 -8.68 -8.81 10.33
C GLN A 36 -9.97 -9.14 11.08
N ILE A 37 -10.84 -8.16 11.31
CA ILE A 37 -12.04 -8.34 12.17
C ILE A 37 -13.38 -8.25 11.41
N GLY A 38 -13.37 -7.95 10.11
CA GLY A 38 -14.57 -7.94 9.26
C GLY A 38 -15.62 -6.88 9.61
N HIS A 39 -15.28 -5.88 10.42
CA HIS A 39 -16.26 -4.97 11.05
C HIS A 39 -16.84 -3.89 10.12
N ARG A 40 -16.16 -3.54 9.02
CA ARG A 40 -16.60 -2.54 8.05
C ARG A 40 -15.92 -2.76 6.72
N MET A 41 -16.51 -2.27 5.64
CA MET A 41 -15.86 -2.24 4.34
C MET A 41 -14.86 -1.07 4.28
N SER A 42 -13.68 -1.32 3.73
CA SER A 42 -12.62 -0.32 3.60
C SER A 42 -12.04 -0.31 2.19
N GLU A 43 -11.60 0.86 1.73
CA GLU A 43 -11.11 1.08 0.37
C GLU A 43 -9.64 1.54 0.31
N ASP A 44 -9.14 2.18 1.37
CA ASP A 44 -7.80 2.79 1.38
C ASP A 44 -6.71 1.76 1.71
N LEU A 45 -5.53 1.83 1.11
CA LEU A 45 -4.40 0.96 1.45
C LEU A 45 -3.27 1.77 2.06
N ASP A 46 -3.16 1.73 3.38
CA ASP A 46 -2.11 2.41 4.12
C ASP A 46 -0.91 1.50 4.35
N PHE A 47 0.29 1.97 4.01
CA PHE A 47 1.53 1.23 4.19
C PHE A 47 2.49 1.99 5.10
N MET A 48 3.10 1.28 6.05
CA MET A 48 4.16 1.82 6.91
C MET A 48 5.41 0.96 6.81
N MET A 49 6.58 1.59 6.90
CA MET A 49 7.85 0.90 7.01
C MET A 49 8.48 1.21 8.37
N TRP A 50 8.99 0.19 9.04
CA TRP A 50 9.80 0.40 10.23
C TRP A 50 11.14 1.00 9.86
N ARG A 51 11.66 1.87 10.72
CA ARG A 51 13.03 2.37 10.57
C ARG A 51 14.02 1.22 10.67
N ILE A 52 14.77 0.98 9.61
CA ILE A 52 15.75 -0.12 9.53
C ILE A 52 16.92 0.12 10.48
N SER A 53 17.46 1.34 10.52
CA SER A 53 18.55 1.71 11.42
C SER A 53 18.59 3.21 11.74
N LYS A 54 19.41 3.61 12.73
CA LYS A 54 19.63 5.03 13.04
C LYS A 54 20.39 5.77 11.94
N THR A 55 21.23 5.06 11.18
CA THR A 55 22.08 5.64 10.13
C THR A 55 21.38 5.74 8.80
N GLU A 56 20.40 4.88 8.55
CA GLU A 56 19.59 4.89 7.34
C GLU A 56 18.44 5.88 7.47
N LYS A 57 18.29 6.72 6.44
CA LYS A 57 17.16 7.63 6.34
C LYS A 57 15.93 6.84 5.87
N PRO A 58 14.75 7.08 6.45
CA PRO A 58 13.51 6.49 5.97
C PRO A 58 13.16 7.16 4.64
N GLU A 59 13.59 6.55 3.53
CA GLU A 59 13.32 7.02 2.19
C GLU A 59 12.33 6.09 1.50
N VAL A 60 11.40 6.68 0.74
CA VAL A 60 10.43 5.93 -0.07
C VAL A 60 10.92 5.94 -1.50
N ASN A 61 11.19 4.77 -2.07
CA ASN A 61 11.58 4.66 -3.47
C ASN A 61 10.35 4.74 -4.38
N TRP A 62 9.82 5.95 -4.55
CA TRP A 62 8.65 6.21 -5.38
C TRP A 62 8.80 5.68 -6.80
N ASN A 63 9.96 5.88 -7.43
CA ASN A 63 10.21 5.43 -8.80
C ASN A 63 10.01 3.91 -8.98
N ALA A 64 10.42 3.12 -7.98
CA ALA A 64 10.19 1.68 -8.00
C ALA A 64 8.72 1.32 -7.80
N ILE A 65 8.03 2.04 -6.91
CA ILE A 65 6.60 1.86 -6.63
C ILE A 65 5.75 2.18 -7.85
N GLU A 66 5.93 3.36 -8.44
CA GLU A 66 5.24 3.82 -9.65
C GLU A 66 5.38 2.81 -10.79
N ARG A 67 6.61 2.39 -11.08
CA ARG A 67 6.89 1.43 -12.15
C ARG A 67 6.15 0.11 -11.97
N GLU A 68 6.12 -0.43 -10.75
CA GLU A 68 5.43 -1.69 -10.49
C GLU A 68 3.90 -1.55 -10.48
N LEU A 69 3.37 -0.44 -9.96
CA LEU A 69 1.93 -0.16 -9.99
C LEU A 69 1.42 -0.09 -11.43
N VAL A 70 2.07 0.69 -12.30
CA VAL A 70 1.70 0.82 -13.71
C VAL A 70 1.85 -0.52 -14.45
N ALA A 71 2.90 -1.28 -14.16
CA ALA A 71 3.15 -2.55 -14.85
C ALA A 71 2.19 -3.68 -14.46
N LYS A 72 1.74 -3.76 -13.19
CA LYS A 72 1.00 -4.93 -12.67
C LYS A 72 -0.41 -4.63 -12.19
N VAL A 73 -0.71 -3.40 -11.77
CA VAL A 73 -1.98 -3.04 -11.11
C VAL A 73 -2.87 -2.22 -12.04
N GLY A 74 -2.38 -1.07 -12.51
CA GLY A 74 -3.13 -0.15 -13.38
C GLY A 74 -2.51 1.25 -13.41
N ASP A 75 -3.17 2.18 -14.10
CA ASP A 75 -2.69 3.55 -14.27
C ASP A 75 -2.83 4.38 -12.99
N ILE A 76 -1.89 5.32 -12.81
CA ILE A 76 -1.90 6.28 -11.70
C ILE A 76 -2.59 7.56 -12.18
N GLU A 77 -3.77 7.85 -11.63
CA GLU A 77 -4.54 9.05 -11.99
C GLU A 77 -4.01 10.32 -11.30
N SER A 78 -3.48 10.18 -10.08
CA SER A 78 -2.95 11.31 -9.31
C SER A 78 -1.81 10.86 -8.40
N PHE A 79 -0.85 11.76 -8.19
CA PHE A 79 0.30 11.54 -7.33
C PHE A 79 0.58 12.78 -6.50
N ASN A 80 0.74 12.59 -5.20
CA ASN A 80 1.13 13.63 -4.26
C ASN A 80 2.26 13.10 -3.39
N MET A 81 3.39 13.82 -3.36
CA MET A 81 4.50 13.56 -2.45
C MET A 81 4.60 14.72 -1.48
N LEU A 82 4.47 14.42 -0.18
CA LEU A 82 4.74 15.40 0.86
C LEU A 82 6.25 15.64 0.91
N GLY A 83 6.67 16.79 0.38
CA GLY A 83 7.99 17.35 0.63
C GLY A 83 8.04 18.03 1.99
N PHE A 84 9.21 18.04 2.61
CA PHE A 84 9.51 19.02 3.65
C PHE A 84 10.27 20.15 2.94
N ASP A 85 9.66 21.33 2.87
CA ASP A 85 10.33 22.57 2.42
C ASP A 85 11.45 22.97 3.38
#